data_AF-A0A1N6MCF6-F1
#
_entry.id   AF-A0A1N6MCF6-F1
#
_cell.length_a   1.000
_cell.length_b   1.000
_cell.length_c   1.000
_cell.angle_alpha   90.00
_cell.angle_beta   90.00
_cell.angle_gamma   90.00
#
_symmetry.space_group_name_H-M   'P 1'
#
loop_
_entity.id
_entity.type
_entity.pdbx_description
1 polymer ?
#
loop_
_entity_poly.entity_id
_entity_poly.type
_entity_poly.pdbx_seq_one_letter_code
_entity_poly.pdbx_strand_id
1 'polypeptide(L)'
;ALSHEKWFALGSGPARALALKEPLFQDLGYADKANRATLVIEGDKAPPAEVVAKVAKDTGVDARHLTFIYAPTRSLAGSLQVVARVLEVALHKAHELKFPLSRIVDGIGTAPLSPPHPDFVQAMGRTNDA
;
A
#
# COMPACT_ATOMS: atom_id res chain seq x y z
N ALA A 1 -1.99 -8.17 3.64
CA ALA A 1 -2.63 -8.60 2.38
C ALA A 1 -4.14 -8.76 2.59
N LEU A 2 -4.93 -8.57 1.53
CA LEU A 2 -6.37 -8.79 1.53
C LEU A 2 -6.68 -9.98 0.63
N SER A 3 -7.56 -10.89 1.09
CA SER A 3 -7.94 -12.06 0.32
C SER A 3 -9.37 -12.49 0.59
N HIS A 4 -10.06 -12.94 -0.45
CA HIS A 4 -11.36 -13.59 -0.38
C HIS A 4 -11.50 -14.53 -1.58
N GLU A 5 -11.64 -15.84 -1.34
CA GLU A 5 -11.61 -16.88 -2.37
C GLU A 5 -10.42 -16.72 -3.35
N LYS A 6 -10.69 -16.49 -4.63
CA LYS A 6 -9.69 -16.27 -5.69
C LYS A 6 -9.23 -14.82 -5.79
N TRP A 7 -9.84 -13.90 -5.07
CA TRP A 7 -9.44 -12.50 -5.05
C TRP A 7 -8.32 -12.32 -4.02
N PHE A 8 -7.20 -11.77 -4.47
CA PHE A 8 -6.05 -11.45 -3.63
C PHE A 8 -5.48 -10.11 -4.07
N ALA A 9 -5.13 -9.26 -3.11
CA ALA A 9 -4.40 -8.05 -3.41
C ALA A 9 -3.57 -7.54 -2.24
N LEU A 10 -2.53 -6.76 -2.57
CA LEU A 10 -1.75 -6.00 -1.62
C LEU A 10 -2.43 -4.64 -1.40
N GLY A 11 -2.76 -4.36 -0.14
CA GLY A 11 -3.37 -3.10 0.27
C GLY A 11 -2.32 -2.18 0.88
N SER A 12 -2.31 -0.93 0.44
CA SER A 12 -1.43 0.14 0.92
C SER A 12 -2.24 1.40 1.25
N GLY A 13 -1.59 2.42 1.81
CA GLY A 13 -2.22 3.70 2.11
C GLY A 13 -2.82 3.81 3.52
N PRO A 14 -3.51 4.93 3.82
CA PRO A 14 -3.78 5.40 5.17
C PRO A 14 -4.73 4.51 5.98
N ALA A 15 -5.62 3.74 5.34
CA ALA A 15 -6.50 2.81 6.05
C ALA A 15 -5.73 1.80 6.93
N ARG A 16 -4.47 1.49 6.58
CA ARG A 16 -3.60 0.62 7.40
C ARG A 16 -3.38 1.19 8.80
N ALA A 17 -3.23 2.51 8.93
CA ALA A 17 -2.98 3.19 10.20
C ALA A 17 -4.23 3.30 11.10
N LEU A 18 -5.42 3.09 10.55
CA LEU A 18 -6.65 2.90 11.32
C LEU A 18 -6.82 1.42 11.72
N ALA A 19 -6.51 0.51 10.80
CA ALA A 19 -6.74 -0.92 10.98
C ALA A 19 -5.75 -1.59 11.95
N LEU A 20 -4.52 -1.07 12.04
CA LEU A 20 -3.46 -1.51 12.97
C LEU A 20 -3.22 -3.02 12.95
N LYS A 21 -3.26 -3.64 11.76
CA LYS A 21 -3.08 -5.11 11.59
C LYS A 21 -1.63 -5.54 11.44
N GLU A 22 -0.70 -4.61 11.58
CA GLU A 22 0.72 -4.81 11.29
C GLU A 22 1.55 -4.36 12.50
N PRO A 23 2.54 -5.15 12.94
CA PRO A 23 3.43 -4.77 14.05
C PRO A 23 4.13 -3.42 13.83
N LEU A 24 4.32 -3.02 12.57
CA LEU A 24 4.90 -1.74 12.18
C LEU A 24 4.30 -0.54 12.94
N PHE A 25 2.98 -0.50 13.14
CA PHE A 25 2.35 0.63 13.80
C PHE A 25 2.67 0.72 15.30
N GLN A 26 2.95 -0.43 15.93
CA GLN A 26 3.47 -0.46 17.30
C GLN A 26 4.90 0.07 17.35
N ASP A 27 5.76 -0.36 16.42
CA ASP A 27 7.16 0.11 16.33
C ASP A 27 7.26 1.61 16.06
N LEU A 28 6.35 2.13 15.23
CA LEU A 28 6.25 3.57 14.93
C LEU A 28 5.59 4.38 16.05
N GLY A 29 4.88 3.72 16.99
CA GLY A 29 4.04 4.40 17.98
C GLY A 29 2.96 5.27 17.33
N TYR A 30 2.45 4.87 16.16
CA TYR A 30 1.53 5.66 15.35
C TYR A 30 0.19 4.96 15.14
N ALA A 31 -0.90 5.68 15.38
CA ALA A 31 -2.25 5.26 15.06
C ALA A 31 -3.04 6.46 14.58
N ASP A 32 -3.79 6.29 13.49
CA ASP A 32 -4.62 7.35 12.95
C ASP A 32 -5.98 7.42 13.69
N LYS A 33 -6.65 8.56 13.60
CA LYS A 33 -8.00 8.78 14.12
C LYS A 33 -8.84 9.55 13.11
N ALA A 34 -9.60 8.81 12.32
CA ALA A 34 -10.45 9.37 11.27
C ALA A 34 -11.78 8.62 11.15
N ASN A 35 -12.79 9.29 10.60
CA ASN A 35 -14.10 8.70 10.29
C ASN A 35 -14.26 8.33 8.81
N ARG A 36 -13.16 8.43 8.04
CA ARG A 36 -13.02 8.07 6.62
C ARG A 36 -11.69 7.37 6.44
N ALA A 37 -11.64 6.40 5.54
CA ALA A 37 -10.41 5.67 5.25
C ALA A 37 -10.24 5.47 3.75
N THR A 38 -9.00 5.58 3.27
CA THR A 38 -8.64 5.26 1.88
C THR A 38 -7.65 4.12 1.86
N LEU A 39 -7.92 3.13 1.01
CA LEU A 39 -7.00 2.03 0.75
C LEU A 39 -6.67 1.98 -0.74
N VAL A 40 -5.39 1.84 -1.05
CA VAL A 40 -4.89 1.67 -2.41
C VAL A 40 -4.55 0.21 -2.63
N ILE A 41 -5.07 -0.38 -3.69
CA ILE A 41 -4.95 -1.80 -4.02
C ILE A 41 -4.24 -1.95 -5.36
N GLU A 42 -3.21 -2.78 -5.38
CA GLU A 42 -2.62 -3.21 -6.65
C GLU A 42 -3.47 -4.34 -7.25
N GLY A 43 -4.27 -3.99 -8.26
CA GLY A 43 -5.25 -4.90 -8.86
C GLY A 43 -6.07 -4.25 -9.98
N ASP A 44 -6.65 -5.07 -10.86
CA ASP A 44 -7.45 -4.62 -12.01
C ASP A 44 -8.97 -4.63 -11.75
N LYS A 45 -9.39 -5.01 -10.55
CA LYS A 45 -10.80 -5.17 -10.17
C LYS A 45 -11.08 -4.53 -8.82
N ALA A 46 -12.29 -4.04 -8.66
CA ALA A 46 -12.82 -3.61 -7.38
C ALA A 46 -12.76 -4.75 -6.35
N PRO A 47 -12.57 -4.44 -5.05
CA PRO A 47 -12.64 -5.43 -3.99
C PRO A 47 -14.07 -6.01 -3.86
N PRO A 48 -14.22 -7.33 -3.61
CA PRO A 48 -15.49 -7.94 -3.26
C PRO A 48 -16.12 -7.32 -2.01
N ALA A 49 -17.44 -7.46 -1.86
CA ALA A 49 -18.18 -6.90 -0.73
C ALA A 49 -17.65 -7.40 0.63
N GLU A 50 -17.18 -8.64 0.69
CA GLU A 50 -16.60 -9.27 1.87
C GLU A 50 -15.28 -8.61 2.27
N VAL A 51 -14.47 -8.22 1.29
CA VAL A 51 -13.23 -7.47 1.52
C VAL A 51 -13.56 -6.06 2.02
N VAL A 52 -14.55 -5.39 1.42
CA VAL A 52 -15.02 -4.07 1.87
C VAL A 52 -15.52 -4.13 3.31
N ALA A 53 -16.36 -5.11 3.65
CA ALA A 53 -16.88 -5.31 5.01
C ALA A 53 -15.77 -5.62 6.02
N LYS A 54 -14.77 -6.42 5.61
CA LYS A 54 -13.60 -6.69 6.44
C LYS A 54 -12.81 -5.42 6.74
N VAL A 55 -12.53 -4.59 5.72
CA VAL A 55 -11.81 -3.33 5.90
C VAL A 55 -12.61 -2.35 6.77
N ALA A 56 -13.93 -2.28 6.61
CA ALA A 56 -14.81 -1.46 7.45
C ALA A 56 -14.70 -1.87 8.93
N LYS A 57 -14.83 -3.16 9.21
CA LYS A 57 -14.68 -3.72 10.56
C LYS A 57 -13.31 -3.43 11.14
N ASP A 58 -12.27 -3.65 10.36
CA ASP A 58 -10.88 -3.52 10.83
C ASP A 58 -10.50 -2.07 11.11
N THR A 59 -10.99 -1.13 10.31
CA THR A 59 -10.72 0.32 10.48
C THR A 59 -11.69 1.02 11.44
N GLY A 60 -12.81 0.37 11.80
CA GLY A 60 -13.88 1.00 12.57
C GLY A 60 -14.65 2.08 11.80
N VAL A 61 -14.50 2.15 10.47
CA VAL A 61 -15.13 3.15 9.60
C VAL A 61 -16.30 2.52 8.85
N ASP A 62 -17.41 3.25 8.75
CA ASP A 62 -18.57 2.82 7.95
C ASP A 62 -18.18 2.61 6.48
N ALA A 63 -18.70 1.54 5.85
CA ALA A 63 -18.37 1.18 4.47
C ALA A 63 -18.60 2.33 3.47
N ARG A 64 -19.59 3.19 3.70
CA ARG A 64 -19.88 4.35 2.84
C ARG A 64 -18.80 5.46 2.91
N HIS A 65 -17.95 5.40 3.93
CA HIS A 65 -16.82 6.31 4.16
C HIS A 65 -15.47 5.68 3.80
N LEU A 66 -15.48 4.46 3.25
CA LEU A 66 -14.30 3.84 2.67
C LEU A 66 -14.16 4.23 1.20
N THR A 67 -12.93 4.57 0.82
CA THR A 67 -12.55 4.78 -0.57
C THR A 67 -11.51 3.75 -0.96
N PHE A 68 -11.76 3.01 -2.05
CA PHE A 68 -10.81 2.08 -2.63
C PHE A 68 -10.31 2.63 -3.96
N ILE A 69 -9.00 2.82 -4.05
CA ILE A 69 -8.31 3.13 -5.31
C ILE A 69 -7.66 1.83 -5.75
N TYR A 70 -7.93 1.37 -6.96
CA TYR A 70 -7.27 0.17 -7.50
C TYR A 70 -6.70 0.47 -8.87
N ALA A 71 -5.45 0.05 -9.08
CA ALA A 71 -4.75 0.21 -10.34
C ALA A 71 -3.88 -1.02 -10.60
N PRO A 72 -3.92 -1.61 -11.80
CA PRO A 72 -3.04 -2.72 -12.13
C PRO A 72 -1.63 -2.21 -12.42
N THR A 73 -0.61 -2.99 -12.06
CA THR A 73 0.84 -2.68 -12.23
C THR A 73 1.21 -2.30 -13.66
N ARG A 74 0.51 -2.88 -14.65
CA ARG A 74 0.66 -2.59 -16.08
C ARG A 74 0.10 -1.24 -16.54
N SER A 75 -0.60 -0.51 -15.67
CA SER A 75 -1.13 0.84 -15.96
C SER A 75 -0.17 1.93 -15.52
N LEU A 76 -0.30 3.15 -16.07
CA LEU A 76 0.51 4.30 -15.65
C LEU A 76 0.37 4.60 -14.16
N ALA A 77 -0.85 4.52 -13.61
CA ALA A 77 -1.07 4.75 -12.18
C ALA A 77 -0.44 3.65 -11.32
N GLY A 78 -0.54 2.39 -11.76
CA GLY A 78 0.06 1.25 -11.08
C GLY A 78 1.59 1.26 -11.12
N SER A 79 2.20 1.60 -12.26
CA SER A 79 3.65 1.70 -12.35
C SER A 79 4.20 2.89 -11.56
N LEU A 80 3.55 4.05 -11.69
CA LEU A 80 3.93 5.26 -10.95
C LEU A 80 3.89 5.04 -9.44
N GLN A 81 2.84 4.40 -8.90
CA GLN A 81 2.74 4.20 -7.45
C GLN A 81 3.80 3.23 -6.91
N VAL A 82 4.26 2.24 -7.70
CA VAL A 82 5.35 1.36 -7.27
C VAL A 82 6.67 2.15 -7.24
N VAL A 83 7.00 2.86 -8.32
CA VAL A 83 8.24 3.66 -8.43
C VAL A 83 8.29 4.79 -7.38
N ALA A 84 7.14 5.40 -7.07
CA ALA A 84 7.05 6.45 -6.04
C ALA A 84 7.42 5.97 -4.63
N ARG A 85 7.55 4.65 -4.41
CA ARG A 85 7.96 4.05 -3.13
C ARG A 85 9.47 4.05 -2.91
N VAL A 86 10.27 4.64 -3.79
CA VAL A 86 11.75 4.67 -3.63
C VAL A 86 12.21 5.07 -2.22
N LEU A 87 11.56 6.07 -1.61
CA LEU A 87 11.85 6.45 -0.21
C LEU A 87 11.32 5.43 0.80
N GLU A 88 10.09 4.92 0.60
CA GLU A 88 9.50 3.86 1.43
C GLU A 88 10.40 2.62 1.49
N VAL A 89 10.94 2.16 0.36
CA VAL A 89 11.80 0.98 0.30
C VAL A 89 13.07 1.18 1.12
N ALA A 90 13.68 2.36 1.07
CA ALA A 90 14.83 2.70 1.91
C ALA A 90 14.47 2.69 3.40
N LEU A 91 13.33 3.28 3.79
CA LEU A 91 12.83 3.29 5.17
C LEU A 91 12.48 1.87 5.66
N HIS A 92 11.83 1.09 4.82
CA HIS A 92 11.48 -0.29 5.10
C HIS A 92 12.75 -1.13 5.31
N LYS A 93 13.77 -0.96 4.46
CA LYS A 93 15.04 -1.68 4.65
C LYS A 93 15.75 -1.27 5.93
N ALA A 94 15.75 0.02 6.28
CA ALA A 94 16.30 0.50 7.54
C ALA A 94 15.60 -0.15 8.75
N HIS A 95 14.26 -0.21 8.73
CA HIS A 95 13.47 -0.88 9.76
C HIS A 95 13.74 -2.38 9.86
N GLU A 96 13.83 -3.09 8.73
CA GLU A 96 14.16 -4.52 8.68
C GLU A 96 15.55 -4.80 9.26
N LEU A 97 16.52 -3.89 9.01
CA LEU A 97 17.85 -3.93 9.61
C LEU A 97 17.90 -3.45 11.08
N LYS A 98 16.73 -3.21 11.69
CA LYS A 98 16.57 -2.76 13.08
C LYS A 98 17.22 -1.40 13.36
N PHE A 99 17.42 -0.59 12.32
CA PHE A 99 17.79 0.81 12.52
C PHE A 99 16.63 1.56 13.17
N PRO A 100 16.86 2.36 14.23
CA PRO A 100 15.80 3.13 14.86
C PRO A 100 15.24 4.19 13.92
N LEU A 101 14.01 3.99 13.42
CA LEU A 101 13.38 4.91 12.46
C LEU A 101 13.24 6.34 13.01
N SER A 102 13.13 6.52 14.33
CA SER A 102 13.12 7.83 15.00
C SER A 102 14.41 8.64 14.82
N ARG A 103 15.50 8.03 14.33
CA ARG A 103 16.75 8.72 13.98
C ARG A 103 16.79 9.20 12.52
N ILE A 104 15.81 8.83 11.71
CA ILE A 104 15.64 9.36 10.36
C ILE A 104 14.79 10.63 10.49
N VAL A 105 15.40 11.79 10.26
CA VAL A 105 14.73 13.09 10.45
C VAL A 105 13.91 13.48 9.22
N ASP A 106 14.45 13.26 8.02
CA ASP A 106 13.81 13.58 6.75
C ASP A 106 14.41 12.71 5.63
N GLY A 107 13.79 12.71 4.45
CA GLY A 107 14.28 12.01 3.28
C GLY A 107 13.62 12.45 1.98
N ILE A 108 14.40 12.42 0.90
CA ILE A 108 13.93 12.60 -0.47
C ILE A 108 14.44 11.43 -1.31
N GLY A 109 13.57 10.91 -2.18
CA GLY A 109 13.92 9.87 -3.13
C GLY A 109 13.43 10.23 -4.53
N THR A 110 14.17 9.82 -5.54
CA THR A 110 13.79 9.98 -6.94
C THR A 110 14.17 8.70 -7.67
N ALA A 111 13.24 8.18 -8.47
CA ALA A 111 13.42 7.00 -9.29
C ALA A 111 12.82 7.26 -10.69
N PRO A 112 13.43 6.73 -11.77
CA PRO A 112 12.92 6.89 -13.11
C PRO A 112 11.64 6.08 -13.32
N LEU A 113 10.71 6.56 -14.13
CA LEU A 113 9.57 5.73 -14.51
C LEU A 113 10.01 4.61 -15.45
N SER A 114 9.64 3.38 -15.11
CA SER A 114 9.87 2.22 -15.97
C SER A 114 8.92 2.21 -17.18
N PRO A 115 9.36 1.82 -18.39
CA PRO A 115 8.47 1.64 -19.53
C PRO A 115 7.38 0.59 -19.24
N PRO A 116 6.10 0.88 -19.55
CA PRO A 116 5.01 -0.05 -19.27
C PRO A 116 5.19 -1.37 -20.04
N HIS A 117 4.66 -2.45 -19.49
CA HIS A 117 4.68 -3.76 -20.12
C HIS A 117 3.31 -4.45 -19.96
N PRO A 118 2.78 -5.12 -21.00
CA PRO A 118 1.45 -5.75 -20.92
C PRO A 118 1.44 -7.02 -20.04
N ASP A 119 2.56 -7.74 -19.98
CA ASP A 119 2.75 -8.86 -19.07
C ASP A 119 3.00 -8.37 -17.64
N PHE A 120 2.26 -8.93 -16.68
CA PHE A 120 2.28 -8.52 -15.28
C PHE A 120 3.63 -8.78 -14.60
N VAL A 121 4.24 -9.95 -14.83
CA VAL A 121 5.51 -10.32 -14.19
C VAL A 121 6.63 -9.40 -14.67
N GLN A 122 6.67 -9.12 -15.96
CA GLN A 122 7.62 -8.18 -16.55
C GLN A 122 7.36 -6.74 -16.10
N ALA A 123 6.09 -6.32 -15.98
CA ALA A 123 5.75 -4.99 -15.45
C ALA A 123 6.22 -4.83 -14.00
N MET A 124 5.94 -5.82 -13.16
CA MET A 124 6.36 -5.86 -11.75
C MET A 124 7.89 -5.82 -11.61
N GLY A 125 8.61 -6.60 -12.43
CA GLY A 125 10.07 -6.59 -12.46
C GLY A 125 10.60 -5.19 -12.80
N ARG A 126 10.12 -4.61 -13.91
CA ARG A 126 10.54 -3.28 -14.35
C ARG A 126 10.26 -2.17 -13.35
N THR A 127 9.13 -2.22 -12.66
CA THR A 127 8.79 -1.19 -11.65
C THR A 127 9.60 -1.35 -10.37
N ASN A 128 10.05 -2.57 -10.04
CA ASN A 128 10.91 -2.82 -8.87
C ASN A 128 12.39 -2.55 -9.16
N ASP A 129 12.83 -2.72 -10.42
CA ASP A 129 14.18 -2.40 -10.87
C ASP A 129 14.45 -0.89 -10.97
N ALA A 130 13.38 -0.09 -11.07
CA ALA A 130 13.41 1.36 -11.19
C ALA A 130 13.56 2.05 -9.82
#